data_AF-A0A941NKT9-F1
#
_entry.id   AF-A0A941NKT9-F1
#
_cell.length_a   1.000
_cell.length_b   1.000
_cell.length_c   1.000
_cell.angle_alpha   90.00
_cell.angle_beta   90.00
_cell.angle_gamma   90.00
#
_symmetry.space_group_name_H-M   'P 1'
#
loop_
_entity.id
_entity.type
_entity.pdbx_description
1 polymer ?
#
loop_
_entity_poly.entity_id
_entity_poly.type
_entity_poly.pdbx_seq_one_letter_code
_entity_poly.pdbx_strand_id
1 'polypeptide(L)'
;MTASQQNRSEDQAAQILLGEARALLKSDDERQFFDRLFAGAAGDDIDRSTAESLAALARMAWAEALQHKSGDIRVAVLEDGNARDPESVVVAVNDDRPFLFDTALAAAIAAGARIRMAFHPMLEIAGKRTSVIV
;
A
#
# COMPACT_ATOMS: atom_id res chain seq x y z
N MET A 1 15.79 -10.63 -25.89
CA MET A 1 15.57 -9.32 -25.24
C MET A 1 16.67 -9.15 -24.19
N THR A 2 17.24 -7.95 -24.04
CA THR A 2 18.24 -7.68 -22.99
C THR A 2 17.53 -7.39 -21.66
N ALA A 3 18.17 -7.65 -20.51
CA ALA A 3 17.60 -7.37 -19.19
C ALA A 3 17.12 -5.91 -19.02
N SER A 4 17.80 -4.96 -19.68
CA SER A 4 17.41 -3.53 -19.71
C SER A 4 16.13 -3.23 -20.49
N GLN A 5 15.81 -4.03 -21.51
CA GLN A 5 14.56 -3.89 -22.26
C GLN A 5 13.39 -4.52 -21.50
N GLN A 6 13.66 -5.62 -20.78
CA GLN A 6 12.68 -6.32 -19.99
C GLN A 6 12.21 -5.50 -18.78
N ASN A 7 13.14 -4.92 -18.01
CA ASN A 7 12.82 -4.05 -16.89
C ASN A 7 11.98 -2.83 -17.32
N ARG A 8 12.29 -2.26 -18.49
CA ARG A 8 11.54 -1.12 -19.04
C ARG A 8 10.11 -1.51 -19.43
N SER A 9 9.90 -2.71 -19.96
CA SER A 9 8.56 -3.19 -20.30
C SER A 9 7.72 -3.52 -19.06
N GLU A 10 8.34 -4.10 -18.03
CA GLU A 10 7.70 -4.39 -16.73
C GLU A 10 7.29 -3.08 -16.05
N ASP A 11 8.20 -2.10 -15.97
CA ASP A 11 7.89 -0.76 -15.43
C ASP A 11 6.73 -0.11 -16.20
N GLN A 12 6.69 -0.23 -17.53
CA GLN A 12 5.61 0.34 -18.34
C GLN A 12 4.25 -0.36 -18.11
N ALA A 13 4.25 -1.69 -17.99
CA ALA A 13 3.04 -2.45 -17.69
C ALA A 13 2.48 -2.08 -16.30
N ALA A 14 3.36 -2.00 -15.30
CA ALA A 14 3.00 -1.58 -13.95
C ALA A 14 2.39 -0.16 -13.95
N GLN A 15 2.96 0.79 -14.69
CA GLN A 15 2.40 2.15 -14.78
C GLN A 15 1.01 2.19 -15.45
N ILE A 16 0.77 1.37 -16.48
CA ILE A 16 -0.56 1.25 -17.09
C ILE A 16 -1.56 0.71 -16.06
N LEU A 17 -1.19 -0.36 -15.36
CA LEU A 17 -2.05 -0.98 -14.35
C LEU A 17 -2.36 -0.04 -13.17
N LEU A 18 -1.37 0.73 -12.71
CA LEU A 18 -1.57 1.76 -11.69
C LEU A 18 -2.50 2.88 -12.18
N GLY A 19 -2.39 3.27 -13.46
CA GLY A 19 -3.31 4.22 -14.08
C GLY A 19 -4.75 3.73 -14.13
N GLU A 20 -4.96 2.46 -14.48
CA GLU A 20 -6.26 1.80 -14.47
C GLU A 20 -6.85 1.73 -13.05
N ALA A 21 -6.05 1.30 -12.07
CA ALA A 21 -6.44 1.24 -10.67
C ALA A 21 -6.85 2.62 -10.13
N ARG A 22 -6.05 3.65 -10.41
CA ARG A 22 -6.31 5.03 -9.99
C ARG A 22 -7.62 5.56 -10.56
N ALA A 23 -8.00 5.17 -11.77
CA ALA A 23 -9.24 5.58 -12.41
C ALA A 23 -10.50 5.00 -11.72
N LEU A 24 -10.36 3.90 -10.97
CA LEU A 24 -11.45 3.28 -10.20
C LEU A 24 -11.79 4.03 -8.90
N LEU A 25 -10.88 4.88 -8.42
CA LEU A 25 -11.06 5.66 -7.19
C LEU A 25 -12.04 6.81 -7.43
N LYS A 26 -12.85 7.14 -6.42
CA LYS A 26 -13.98 8.08 -6.59
C LYS A 26 -13.61 9.49 -6.14
N SER A 27 -12.90 9.61 -5.04
CA SER A 27 -12.51 10.89 -4.45
C SER A 27 -11.09 11.31 -4.82
N ASP A 28 -10.82 12.61 -4.77
CA ASP A 28 -9.47 13.13 -4.99
C ASP A 28 -8.52 12.79 -3.84
N ASP A 29 -9.02 12.64 -2.62
CA ASP A 29 -8.22 12.22 -1.47
C ASP A 29 -7.76 10.77 -1.61
N GLU A 30 -8.65 9.85 -2.03
CA GLU A 30 -8.28 8.47 -2.34
C GLU A 30 -7.21 8.42 -3.45
N ARG A 31 -7.37 9.23 -4.51
CA ARG A 31 -6.40 9.31 -5.62
C ARG A 31 -5.05 9.82 -5.16
N GLN A 32 -5.02 10.87 -4.35
CA GLN A 32 -3.78 11.40 -3.77
C GLN A 32 -3.11 10.37 -2.85
N PHE A 33 -3.88 9.68 -2.00
CA PHE A 33 -3.35 8.62 -1.16
C PHE A 33 -2.77 7.47 -2.01
N PHE A 34 -3.49 7.03 -3.05
CA PHE A 34 -3.03 6.00 -3.98
C PHE A 34 -1.71 6.39 -4.65
N ASP A 35 -1.62 7.62 -5.16
CA ASP A 35 -0.42 8.13 -5.82
C ASP A 35 0.78 8.11 -4.86
N ARG A 36 0.56 8.34 -3.56
CA ARG A 36 1.59 8.30 -2.52
C ARG A 36 1.95 6.89 -2.10
N LEU A 37 0.96 6.00 -1.95
CA LEU A 37 1.14 4.61 -1.56
C LEU A 37 2.03 3.86 -2.55
N PHE A 38 1.79 4.07 -3.85
CA PHE A 38 2.50 3.37 -4.92
C PHE A 38 3.64 4.17 -5.56
N ALA A 39 4.00 5.35 -5.03
CA ALA A 39 5.04 6.21 -5.59
C ALA A 39 6.41 5.53 -5.76
N GLY A 40 6.70 4.54 -4.92
CA GLY A 40 7.95 3.77 -4.93
C GLY A 40 7.76 2.27 -5.17
N ALA A 41 6.60 1.84 -5.67
CA ALA A 41 6.34 0.43 -5.91
C ALA A 41 7.24 -0.11 -7.03
N ALA A 42 7.83 -1.29 -6.83
CA ALA A 42 8.56 -1.97 -7.89
C ALA A 42 7.56 -2.61 -8.88
N GLY A 43 7.94 -2.72 -10.17
CA GLY A 43 7.10 -3.35 -11.18
C GLY A 43 6.65 -4.76 -10.78
N ASP A 44 7.57 -5.55 -10.21
CA ASP A 44 7.30 -6.92 -9.72
C ASP A 44 6.22 -7.00 -8.63
N ASP A 45 6.09 -5.96 -7.79
CA ASP A 45 5.06 -5.90 -6.74
C ASP A 45 3.66 -5.66 -7.36
N ILE A 46 3.63 -4.96 -8.49
CA ILE A 46 2.42 -4.51 -9.18
C ILE A 46 1.91 -5.56 -10.17
N ASP A 47 2.80 -6.20 -10.94
CA ASP A 47 2.47 -7.08 -12.05
C ASP A 47 1.64 -8.32 -11.67
N ARG A 48 1.67 -8.71 -10.40
CA ARG A 48 0.88 -9.84 -9.87
C ARG A 48 -0.50 -9.45 -9.35
N SER A 49 -0.87 -8.17 -9.45
CA SER A 49 -2.12 -7.62 -8.92
C SER A 49 -3.10 -7.28 -10.07
N THR A 50 -4.36 -7.03 -9.75
CA THR A 50 -5.32 -6.42 -10.70
C THR A 50 -5.57 -4.95 -10.34
N ALA A 51 -6.07 -4.17 -11.29
CA ALA A 51 -6.43 -2.77 -11.06
C ALA A 51 -7.42 -2.62 -9.89
N GLU A 52 -8.41 -3.51 -9.82
CA GLU A 52 -9.41 -3.55 -8.75
C GLU A 52 -8.80 -3.86 -7.39
N SER A 53 -7.86 -4.81 -7.33
CA SER A 53 -7.18 -5.17 -6.08
C SER A 53 -6.32 -4.03 -5.55
N LEU A 54 -5.59 -3.31 -6.42
CA LEU A 54 -4.78 -2.15 -6.04
C LEU A 54 -5.66 -0.98 -5.59
N ALA A 55 -6.76 -0.73 -6.30
CA ALA A 55 -7.74 0.29 -5.91
C ALA A 55 -8.47 -0.07 -4.60
N ALA A 56 -8.74 -1.36 -4.35
CA ALA A 56 -9.30 -1.83 -3.08
C ALA A 56 -8.30 -1.66 -1.94
N LEU A 57 -7.03 -2.05 -2.14
CA LEU A 57 -5.95 -1.89 -1.16
C LEU A 57 -5.82 -0.43 -0.72
N ALA A 58 -5.74 0.50 -1.67
CA ALA A 58 -5.63 1.92 -1.35
C ALA A 58 -6.84 2.46 -0.60
N ARG A 59 -8.07 2.06 -0.97
CA ARG A 59 -9.29 2.48 -0.27
C ARG A 59 -9.34 1.97 1.17
N MET A 60 -9.01 0.70 1.38
CA MET A 60 -8.95 0.09 2.70
C MET A 60 -7.91 0.78 3.59
N ALA A 61 -6.69 0.94 3.09
CA ALA A 61 -5.62 1.61 3.84
C ALA A 61 -5.96 3.09 4.12
N TRP A 62 -6.57 3.80 3.17
CA TRP A 62 -7.02 5.17 3.38
C TRP A 62 -8.12 5.27 4.44
N ALA A 63 -9.09 4.35 4.43
CA ALA A 63 -10.14 4.31 5.44
C ALA A 63 -9.57 4.11 6.84
N GLU A 64 -8.58 3.23 7.01
CA GLU A 64 -7.88 3.03 8.28
C GLU A 64 -7.04 4.25 8.69
N ALA A 65 -6.38 4.91 7.72
CA ALA A 65 -5.62 6.14 7.96
C ALA A 65 -6.49 7.27 8.52
N LEU A 66 -7.73 7.40 8.02
CA LEU A 66 -8.69 8.40 8.51
C LEU A 66 -9.21 8.14 9.93
N GLN A 67 -9.09 6.91 10.44
CA GLN A 67 -9.48 6.57 11.82
C GLN A 67 -8.38 6.89 12.84
N HIS A 68 -7.18 7.24 12.40
CA HIS A 68 -6.06 7.53 13.28
C HIS A 68 -6.30 8.84 14.05
N LYS A 69 -5.95 8.81 15.34
CA LYS A 69 -5.94 9.99 16.21
C LYS A 69 -4.51 10.25 16.64
N SER A 70 -4.13 11.52 16.66
CA SER A 70 -2.79 11.92 17.10
C SER A 70 -2.48 11.37 18.49
N GLY A 71 -1.28 10.80 18.65
CA GLY A 71 -0.80 10.13 19.85
C GLY A 71 -1.01 8.61 19.86
N ASP A 72 -1.97 8.09 19.09
CA ASP A 72 -2.32 6.67 19.08
C ASP A 72 -1.55 5.89 18.00
N ILE A 73 -1.51 4.56 18.19
CA ILE A 73 -1.07 3.60 17.18
C ILE A 73 -2.28 2.75 16.83
N ARG A 74 -2.60 2.68 15.53
CA ARG A 74 -3.66 1.84 14.99
C ARG A 74 -3.04 0.70 14.20
N VAL A 75 -3.55 -0.51 14.39
CA VAL A 75 -3.20 -1.68 13.58
C VAL A 75 -4.49 -2.41 13.24
N ALA A 76 -4.71 -2.67 11.95
CA ALA A 76 -5.83 -3.44 11.44
C ALA A 76 -5.33 -4.57 10.54
N VAL A 77 -5.97 -5.74 10.65
CA VAL A 77 -5.78 -6.84 9.70
C VAL A 77 -7.09 -6.94 8.92
N LEU A 78 -6.99 -6.78 7.61
CA LEU A 78 -8.11 -6.73 6.68
C LEU A 78 -7.98 -7.89 5.69
N GLU A 79 -9.11 -8.32 5.15
CA GLU A 79 -9.15 -9.24 4.02
C GLU A 79 -9.23 -8.42 2.73
N ASP A 80 -8.44 -8.78 1.72
CA ASP A 80 -8.44 -8.10 0.42
C ASP A 80 -9.72 -8.31 -0.41
N GLY A 81 -10.60 -9.21 0.05
CA GLY A 81 -11.86 -9.56 -0.60
C GLY A 81 -11.69 -10.48 -1.81
N ASN A 82 -10.48 -10.96 -2.09
CA ASN A 82 -10.23 -11.91 -3.16
C ASN A 82 -10.55 -13.35 -2.70
N ALA A 83 -11.73 -13.85 -3.06
CA ALA A 83 -12.15 -15.20 -2.68
C ALA A 83 -11.32 -16.33 -3.32
N ARG A 84 -10.55 -16.06 -4.39
CA ARG A 84 -9.79 -17.08 -5.12
C ARG A 84 -8.37 -17.26 -4.57
N ASP A 85 -7.75 -16.16 -4.16
CA ASP A 85 -6.42 -16.13 -3.58
C ASP A 85 -6.40 -15.04 -2.48
N PRO A 86 -6.96 -15.35 -1.30
CA PRO A 86 -7.18 -14.36 -0.26
C PRO A 86 -5.86 -13.94 0.37
N GLU A 87 -5.63 -12.63 0.43
CA GLU A 87 -4.48 -12.05 1.10
C GLU A 87 -4.92 -11.26 2.34
N SER A 88 -4.11 -11.36 3.39
CA SER A 88 -4.25 -10.48 4.55
C SER A 88 -3.51 -9.18 4.29
N VAL A 89 -4.21 -8.07 4.48
CA VAL A 89 -3.64 -6.72 4.43
C VAL A 89 -3.48 -6.24 5.85
N VAL A 90 -2.25 -5.86 6.24
CA VAL A 90 -2.01 -5.28 7.56
C VAL A 90 -1.80 -3.79 7.40
N VAL A 91 -2.71 -2.98 7.95
CA VAL A 91 -2.57 -1.52 7.93
C VAL A 91 -2.18 -1.05 9.33
N ALA A 92 -0.98 -0.49 9.47
CA ALA A 92 -0.55 0.19 10.68
C ALA A 92 -0.44 1.70 10.45
N VAL A 93 -1.05 2.49 11.34
CA VAL A 93 -1.08 3.95 11.24
C VAL A 93 -0.60 4.57 12.55
N ASN A 94 0.32 5.52 12.45
CA ASN A 94 0.96 6.14 13.60
C ASN A 94 1.45 7.57 13.28
N ASP A 95 1.68 8.37 14.32
CA ASP A 95 2.48 9.60 14.20
C ASP A 95 3.92 9.25 13.81
N ASP A 96 4.57 10.07 12.99
CA ASP A 96 5.95 9.84 12.54
C ASP A 96 6.94 9.55 13.70
N ARG A 97 7.57 8.37 13.67
CA ARG A 97 8.56 7.89 14.64
C ARG A 97 9.57 6.97 13.94
N PRO A 98 10.83 6.93 14.40
CA PRO A 98 11.88 6.12 13.76
C PRO A 98 11.65 4.60 13.94
N PHE A 99 12.14 3.81 12.98
CA PHE A 99 12.22 2.33 13.00
C PHE A 99 10.89 1.55 12.96
N LEU A 100 9.76 2.21 12.71
CA LEU A 100 8.46 1.53 12.75
C LEU A 100 8.21 0.58 11.58
N PHE A 101 8.65 0.92 10.37
CA PHE A 101 8.49 0.05 9.21
C PHE A 101 9.22 -1.28 9.39
N ASP A 102 10.52 -1.24 9.69
CA ASP A 102 11.33 -2.45 9.87
C ASP A 102 10.80 -3.32 11.02
N THR A 103 10.35 -2.68 12.12
CA THR A 103 9.79 -3.39 13.28
C THR A 103 8.46 -4.05 12.94
N ALA A 104 7.58 -3.37 12.18
CA ALA A 104 6.31 -3.94 11.73
C ALA A 104 6.55 -5.15 10.82
N LEU A 105 7.48 -5.03 9.87
CA LEU A 105 7.85 -6.12 8.96
C LEU A 105 8.42 -7.32 9.73
N ALA A 106 9.36 -7.08 10.65
CA ALA A 106 9.95 -8.12 11.48
C ALA A 106 8.90 -8.81 12.38
N ALA A 107 7.96 -8.05 12.95
CA ALA A 107 6.86 -8.60 13.75
C ALA A 107 5.93 -9.48 12.92
N ALA A 108 5.56 -9.06 11.71
CA ALA A 108 4.73 -9.85 10.80
C ALA A 108 5.43 -11.17 10.41
N ILE A 109 6.72 -11.10 10.06
CA ILE A 109 7.53 -12.30 9.74
C ILE A 109 7.65 -13.23 10.95
N ALA A 110 7.90 -12.68 12.15
CA ALA A 110 7.98 -13.47 13.38
C ALA A 110 6.64 -14.15 13.74
N ALA A 111 5.51 -13.56 13.34
CA ALA A 111 4.18 -14.14 13.45
C ALA A 111 3.89 -15.20 12.35
N GLY A 112 4.84 -15.46 11.45
CA GLY A 112 4.74 -16.47 10.39
C GLY A 112 4.22 -15.93 9.05
N ALA A 113 4.06 -14.62 8.89
CA ALA A 113 3.64 -14.03 7.62
C ALA A 113 4.73 -14.17 6.54
N ARG A 114 4.28 -14.37 5.30
CA ARG A 114 5.12 -14.20 4.10
C ARG A 114 4.70 -12.90 3.44
N ILE A 115 5.65 -11.98 3.33
CA ILE A 115 5.38 -10.62 2.88
C ILE A 115 5.45 -10.61 1.36
N ARG A 116 4.31 -10.33 0.72
CA ARG A 116 4.23 -10.20 -0.74
C ARG A 116 4.64 -8.80 -1.19
N MET A 117 4.14 -7.79 -0.48
CA MET A 117 4.36 -6.37 -0.74
C MET A 117 4.33 -5.63 0.59
N ALA A 118 5.06 -4.53 0.67
CA ALA A 118 5.02 -3.64 1.81
C ALA A 118 5.23 -2.21 1.34
N PHE A 119 4.38 -1.29 1.81
CA PHE A 119 4.43 0.11 1.44
C PHE A 119 4.47 1.00 2.67
N HIS A 120 5.15 2.14 2.55
CA HIS A 120 5.31 3.09 3.65
C HIS A 120 5.18 4.55 3.21
N PRO A 121 3.99 4.99 2.74
CA PRO A 121 3.78 6.40 2.46
C PRO A 121 3.79 7.24 3.74
N MET A 122 4.46 8.38 3.65
CA MET A 122 4.38 9.47 4.63
C MET A 122 3.48 10.57 4.09
N LEU A 123 2.51 11.00 4.91
CA LEU A 123 1.41 11.88 4.53
C LEU A 123 1.18 12.96 5.59
N GLU A 124 0.49 14.03 5.23
CA GLU A 124 -0.08 14.97 6.20
C GLU A 124 -1.60 14.75 6.24
N ILE A 125 -2.13 14.34 7.39
CA ILE A 125 -3.56 14.12 7.61
C ILE A 125 -3.97 15.03 8.77
N ALA A 126 -4.98 15.88 8.54
CA ALA A 126 -5.45 16.87 9.52
C ALA A 126 -4.32 17.74 10.12
N GLY A 127 -3.32 18.12 9.31
CA GLY A 127 -2.18 18.94 9.74
C GLY A 127 -1.11 18.18 10.55
N LYS A 128 -1.14 16.83 10.53
CA LYS A 128 -0.17 15.97 11.22
C LYS A 128 0.51 15.00 10.28
N ARG A 129 1.82 14.88 10.44
CA ARG A 129 2.63 13.92 9.70
C ARG A 129 2.34 12.51 10.18
N THR A 130 1.73 11.72 9.31
CA THR A 130 1.20 10.39 9.57
C THR A 130 1.95 9.37 8.73
N SER A 131 2.41 8.32 9.39
CA SER A 131 3.00 7.13 8.79
C SER A 131 1.91 6.09 8.60
N VAL A 132 1.79 5.58 7.37
CA VAL A 132 0.91 4.46 7.05
C VAL A 132 1.78 3.34 6.51
N ILE A 133 1.75 2.19 7.17
CA ILE A 133 2.43 0.97 6.74
C ILE A 133 1.35 0.01 6.27
N VAL A 134 1.50 -0.50 5.06
CA VAL A 134 0.58 -1.46 4.41
C VAL A 134 1.36 -2.69 3.99
#